data_AF-A0AAD5L2H1-F1
#
_entry.id   AF-A0AAD5L2H1-F1
#
_cell.length_a   1.000
_cell.length_b   1.000
_cell.length_c   1.000
_cell.angle_alpha   90.00
_cell.angle_beta   90.00
_cell.angle_gamma   90.00
#
_symmetry.space_group_name_H-M   'P 1'
#
loop_
_entity.id
_entity.type
_entity.pdbx_description
1 polymer ?
#
loop_
_entity_poly.entity_id
_entity_poly.type
_entity_poly.pdbx_seq_one_letter_code
_entity_poly.pdbx_strand_id
1 'polypeptide(L)'
;MPLSPRNWYFSNRINITKKTVILAFCILVLCVLLLIFGWAWYPNTKFVKDSRIRSSSDRLPLMERYNANCDSCVTNWDALLASDTLTGGELVQYFLWTNHSSCQLSHDFGGIMMNNPSGLAGQKAVCIDKKIAPQPGKCLVYSFGINNEWSFDENMARYGCEVFAFDPSMGLDKHDHTPGNVHFYNWGLGDRDEHDNRFNWTIRSLSSIHETLAPLHGYKIIDYLKIDIEYSEWIALPDIIASGMLSKIRQMGMEIHLDSQDSLEQHREWAKLLRSIEKMGMIRFDSEYNPWFVGNFTQFHLMGSLGYEIAWYNSQLLHVTT
;
A
#
# COMPACT_ATOMS: atom_id res chain seq x y z
N MET A 1 59.51 30.47 -42.68
CA MET A 1 60.10 29.11 -42.63
C MET A 1 59.36 28.31 -41.57
N PRO A 2 58.79 27.14 -41.92
CA PRO A 2 57.97 26.34 -41.01
C PRO A 2 58.76 25.19 -40.37
N LEU A 3 58.34 24.76 -39.18
CA LEU A 3 58.45 23.36 -38.74
C LEU A 3 57.09 22.90 -38.19
N SER A 4 56.70 21.70 -38.61
CA SER A 4 55.34 21.14 -38.61
C SER A 4 54.84 20.57 -37.28
N PRO A 5 53.52 20.55 -37.02
CA PRO A 5 52.92 19.79 -35.93
C PRO A 5 52.50 18.38 -36.41
N ARG A 6 53.36 17.36 -36.21
CA ARG A 6 53.00 15.95 -36.51
C ARG A 6 53.26 14.95 -35.38
N ASN A 7 53.61 15.39 -34.17
CA ASN A 7 54.00 14.47 -33.09
C ASN A 7 53.11 14.46 -31.84
N TRP A 8 51.95 15.14 -31.84
CA TRP A 8 51.04 15.11 -30.67
C TRP A 8 49.85 14.14 -30.79
N TYR A 9 49.54 13.66 -32.00
CA TYR A 9 48.37 12.78 -32.24
C TYR A 9 48.64 11.28 -32.18
N PHE A 10 49.90 10.82 -32.13
CA PHE A 10 50.23 9.39 -32.10
C PHE A 10 50.43 8.80 -30.69
N SER A 11 50.74 9.62 -29.68
CA SER A 11 51.00 9.11 -28.32
C SER A 11 49.71 8.76 -27.53
N ASN A 12 48.62 9.52 -27.74
CA ASN A 12 47.37 9.30 -26.99
C ASN A 12 46.50 8.15 -27.50
N ARG A 13 46.60 7.74 -28.78
CA ARG A 13 45.83 6.57 -29.27
C ARG A 13 46.39 5.23 -28.76
N ILE A 14 47.70 5.10 -28.60
CA ILE A 14 48.35 3.84 -28.17
C ILE A 14 48.05 3.54 -26.69
N ASN A 15 47.87 4.57 -25.87
CA ASN A 15 47.57 4.42 -24.44
C ASN A 15 46.11 4.03 -24.17
N ILE A 16 45.18 4.44 -25.04
CA ILE A 16 43.76 4.11 -24.92
C ILE A 16 43.51 2.64 -25.34
N THR A 17 44.11 2.18 -26.44
CA THR A 17 43.97 0.77 -26.88
C THR A 17 44.62 -0.24 -25.92
N LYS A 18 45.73 0.10 -25.27
CA LYS A 18 46.33 -0.78 -24.24
C LYS A 18 45.45 -0.91 -22.99
N LYS A 19 44.80 0.17 -22.55
CA LYS A 19 43.91 0.16 -21.38
C LYS A 19 42.61 -0.60 -21.63
N THR A 20 42.00 -0.49 -22.81
CA THR A 20 40.80 -1.28 -23.17
C THR A 20 41.10 -2.76 -23.37
N VAL A 21 42.28 -3.12 -23.91
CA VAL A 21 42.68 -4.53 -24.04
C VAL A 21 42.96 -5.18 -22.68
N ILE A 22 43.59 -4.46 -21.75
CA ILE A 22 43.82 -4.96 -20.38
C ILE A 22 42.50 -5.15 -19.63
N LEU A 23 41.56 -4.19 -19.74
CA LEU A 23 40.26 -4.29 -19.08
C LEU A 23 39.42 -5.45 -19.63
N ALA A 24 39.41 -5.66 -20.94
CA ALA A 24 38.73 -6.78 -21.58
C ALA A 24 39.34 -8.13 -21.17
N PHE A 25 40.67 -8.22 -21.03
CA PHE A 25 41.35 -9.42 -20.58
C PHE A 25 41.06 -9.74 -19.10
N CYS A 26 41.00 -8.73 -18.23
CA CYS A 26 40.63 -8.91 -16.82
C CYS A 26 39.19 -9.41 -16.64
N ILE A 27 38.23 -8.90 -17.43
CA ILE A 27 36.83 -9.37 -17.38
C ILE A 27 36.71 -10.82 -17.85
N LEU A 28 37.44 -11.19 -18.92
CA LEU A 28 37.42 -12.56 -19.43
C LEU A 28 37.99 -13.56 -18.42
N VAL A 29 39.08 -13.20 -17.73
CA VAL A 29 39.68 -14.04 -16.67
C VAL A 29 38.74 -14.18 -15.47
N LEU A 30 38.03 -13.12 -15.08
CA LEU A 30 37.04 -13.19 -13.99
C LEU A 30 35.86 -14.10 -14.34
N CYS A 31 35.34 -14.02 -15.57
CA CYS A 31 34.25 -14.88 -16.03
C CYS A 31 34.66 -16.36 -16.10
N VAL A 32 35.89 -16.65 -16.53
CA VAL A 32 36.41 -18.03 -16.56
C VAL A 32 36.63 -18.58 -15.15
N LEU A 33 37.10 -17.75 -14.20
CA LEU A 33 37.22 -18.15 -12.79
C LEU A 33 35.85 -18.41 -12.15
N LEU A 34 34.83 -17.60 -12.43
CA LEU A 34 33.46 -17.84 -11.94
C LEU A 34 32.83 -19.11 -12.52
N LEU A 35 33.17 -19.48 -13.77
CA LEU A 35 32.73 -20.74 -14.38
C LEU A 35 33.47 -21.96 -13.82
N ILE A 36 34.76 -21.83 -13.47
CA ILE A 36 35.56 -22.91 -12.89
C ILE A 36 35.21 -23.14 -11.42
N PHE A 37 34.96 -22.08 -10.65
CA PHE A 37 34.65 -22.15 -9.21
C PHE A 37 33.15 -22.23 -8.89
N GLY A 38 32.25 -21.87 -9.82
CA GLY A 38 30.80 -21.96 -9.63
C GLY A 38 30.23 -23.38 -9.56
N TRP A 39 31.03 -24.39 -9.90
CA TRP A 39 30.64 -25.80 -9.89
C TRP A 39 31.17 -26.58 -8.68
N ALA A 40 31.86 -25.89 -7.76
CA ALA A 40 32.42 -26.49 -6.57
C ALA A 40 31.89 -25.78 -5.32
N TRP A 41 30.64 -26.09 -4.95
CA TRP A 41 30.09 -26.21 -3.59
C TRP A 41 28.57 -25.98 -3.59
N TYR A 42 27.86 -26.84 -4.32
CA TYR A 42 26.47 -27.17 -4.06
C TYR A 42 26.47 -28.34 -3.05
N PRO A 43 25.89 -28.23 -1.85
CA PRO A 43 25.76 -29.39 -0.98
C PRO A 43 24.74 -30.36 -1.58
N ASN A 44 25.24 -31.55 -1.94
CA ASN A 44 24.46 -32.71 -2.35
C ASN A 44 23.51 -33.16 -1.22
N THR A 45 22.24 -32.77 -1.27
CA THR A 45 21.19 -33.46 -0.50
C THR A 45 20.53 -34.52 -1.38
N LYS A 46 20.91 -35.78 -1.15
CA LYS A 46 20.20 -36.94 -1.69
C LYS A 46 18.74 -36.90 -1.26
N PHE A 47 17.82 -36.75 -2.21
CA PHE A 47 16.41 -37.07 -2.00
C PHE A 47 16.25 -38.59 -1.82
N VAL A 48 16.02 -39.02 -0.58
CA VAL A 48 15.47 -40.35 -0.30
C VAL A 48 13.97 -40.28 -0.59
N LYS A 49 13.51 -41.04 -1.59
CA LYS A 49 12.09 -41.38 -1.76
C LYS A 49 11.69 -42.31 -0.60
N ASP A 50 11.10 -41.77 0.46
CA ASP A 50 10.27 -42.58 1.35
C ASP A 50 8.82 -42.51 0.84
N SER A 51 8.43 -43.57 0.14
CA SER A 51 7.06 -43.85 -0.24
C SER A 51 6.27 -44.30 0.99
N ARG A 52 5.85 -43.35 1.82
CA ARG A 52 4.76 -43.56 2.77
C ARG A 52 3.71 -42.46 2.59
N ILE A 53 2.78 -42.79 1.70
CA ILE A 53 1.48 -42.14 1.57
C ILE A 53 0.82 -42.19 2.94
N ARG A 54 0.76 -41.04 3.61
CA ARG A 54 -0.23 -40.78 4.65
C ARG A 54 -0.98 -39.53 4.23
N SER A 55 -2.18 -39.77 3.70
CA SER A 55 -3.21 -38.74 3.52
C SER A 55 -3.24 -37.85 4.76
N SER A 56 -3.00 -36.55 4.56
CA SER A 56 -3.26 -35.54 5.58
C SER A 56 -4.03 -34.42 4.91
N SER A 57 -5.36 -34.58 4.88
CA SER A 57 -6.32 -33.51 4.66
C SER A 57 -6.41 -32.53 5.85
N ASP A 58 -5.47 -32.58 6.80
CA ASP A 58 -5.56 -31.88 8.08
C ASP A 58 -4.44 -30.85 8.25
N ARG A 59 -4.33 -29.89 7.33
CA ARG A 59 -3.43 -28.72 7.50
C ARG A 59 -4.03 -27.39 7.06
N LEU A 60 -5.33 -27.24 7.31
CA LEU A 60 -6.01 -25.96 7.48
C LEU A 60 -6.84 -26.07 8.76
N PRO A 61 -6.28 -25.76 9.95
CA PRO A 61 -7.11 -25.07 10.95
C PRO A 61 -6.28 -24.23 11.94
N LEU A 62 -6.02 -22.97 11.61
CA LEU A 62 -5.66 -21.94 12.60
C LEU A 62 -6.47 -20.66 12.41
N MET A 63 -6.77 -20.25 11.17
CA MET A 63 -7.61 -19.07 10.91
C MET A 63 -9.11 -19.31 11.18
N GLU A 64 -9.64 -20.50 10.89
CA GLU A 64 -11.04 -20.85 11.26
C GLU A 64 -11.29 -20.85 12.77
N ARG A 65 -10.23 -20.94 13.58
CA ARG A 65 -10.33 -20.92 15.05
C ARG A 65 -10.43 -19.50 15.62
N TYR A 66 -10.27 -18.48 14.77
CA TYR A 66 -10.51 -17.07 15.10
C TYR A 66 -11.80 -16.52 14.47
N ASN A 67 -12.74 -17.39 14.09
CA ASN A 67 -14.16 -17.02 14.11
C ASN A 67 -14.62 -16.91 15.58
N ALA A 68 -14.09 -15.90 16.27
CA ALA A 68 -14.62 -15.49 17.54
C ALA A 68 -15.98 -14.88 17.26
N ASN A 69 -17.02 -15.62 17.64
CA ASN A 69 -18.37 -15.12 17.81
C ASN A 69 -18.31 -13.92 18.77
N CYS A 70 -18.21 -12.71 18.22
CA CYS A 70 -17.89 -11.49 18.96
C CYS A 70 -19.13 -10.58 19.11
N ASP A 71 -20.30 -11.18 19.30
CA ASP A 71 -21.54 -10.44 19.54
C ASP A 71 -21.58 -9.73 20.91
N SER A 72 -20.52 -9.81 21.73
CA SER A 72 -20.49 -9.23 23.08
C SER A 72 -19.15 -8.67 23.61
N CYS A 73 -18.06 -8.71 22.86
CA CYS A 73 -16.82 -8.09 23.34
C CYS A 73 -16.81 -6.61 22.99
N VAL A 74 -17.30 -5.76 23.90
CA VAL A 74 -16.82 -4.38 23.92
C VAL A 74 -15.38 -4.42 24.40
N THR A 75 -14.46 -4.79 23.52
CA THR A 75 -13.03 -4.75 23.80
C THR A 75 -12.67 -3.27 23.96
N ASN A 76 -12.20 -2.89 25.14
CA ASN A 76 -11.69 -1.56 25.37
C ASN A 76 -10.31 -1.46 24.68
N TRP A 77 -10.32 -1.07 23.40
CA TRP A 77 -9.11 -0.94 22.59
C TRP A 77 -8.10 0.03 23.20
N ASP A 78 -8.57 1.10 23.85
CA ASP A 78 -7.69 2.07 24.50
C ASP A 78 -6.93 1.43 25.67
N ALA A 79 -7.61 0.63 26.51
CA ALA A 79 -6.96 -0.11 27.59
C ALA A 79 -6.03 -1.21 27.07
N LEU A 80 -6.43 -1.91 26.00
CA LEU A 80 -5.62 -2.95 25.39
C LEU A 80 -4.32 -2.39 24.79
N LEU A 81 -4.39 -1.31 24.01
CA LEU A 81 -3.24 -0.67 23.39
C LEU A 81 -2.34 0.06 24.40
N ALA A 82 -2.85 0.38 25.59
CA ALA A 82 -2.07 0.92 26.69
C ALA A 82 -1.43 -0.18 27.59
N SER A 83 -1.77 -1.45 27.37
CA SER A 83 -1.30 -2.54 28.22
C SER A 83 0.13 -2.95 27.89
N ASP A 84 0.98 -3.01 28.92
CA ASP A 84 2.34 -3.55 28.80
C ASP A 84 2.35 -5.06 28.47
N THR A 85 1.24 -5.75 28.70
CA THR A 85 1.11 -7.21 28.43
C THR A 85 0.41 -7.53 27.13
N LEU A 86 0.15 -6.54 26.26
CA LEU A 86 -0.45 -6.76 24.94
C LEU A 86 0.36 -7.81 24.16
N THR A 87 -0.34 -8.79 23.60
CA THR A 87 0.25 -9.82 22.74
C THR A 87 0.11 -9.48 21.25
N GLY A 88 0.92 -10.12 20.40
CA GLY A 88 0.79 -9.96 18.94
C GLY A 88 -0.57 -10.42 18.41
N GLY A 89 -1.17 -11.46 19.00
CA GLY A 89 -2.50 -11.92 18.61
C GLY A 89 -3.59 -10.89 18.89
N GLU A 90 -3.57 -10.27 20.06
CA GLU A 90 -4.48 -9.18 20.43
C GLU A 90 -4.28 -7.94 19.56
N LEU A 91 -3.03 -7.65 19.16
CA LEU A 91 -2.74 -6.56 18.24
C LEU A 91 -3.32 -6.81 16.84
N VAL A 92 -3.18 -8.03 16.32
CA VAL A 92 -3.80 -8.43 15.05
C VAL A 92 -5.34 -8.38 15.13
N GLN A 93 -5.93 -8.73 16.27
CA GLN A 93 -7.38 -8.57 16.48
C GLN A 93 -7.81 -7.11 16.40
N TYR A 94 -6.99 -6.17 16.86
CA TYR A 94 -7.28 -4.74 16.70
C TYR A 94 -7.24 -4.31 15.22
N PHE A 95 -6.27 -4.79 14.45
CA PHE A 95 -6.22 -4.47 13.02
C PHE A 95 -7.43 -5.01 12.27
N LEU A 96 -7.92 -6.21 12.61
CA LEU A 96 -9.12 -6.82 12.03
C LEU A 96 -10.44 -6.33 12.59
N TRP A 97 -10.43 -5.59 13.71
CA TRP A 97 -11.66 -5.17 14.34
C TRP A 97 -12.44 -4.25 13.41
N THR A 98 -13.76 -4.32 13.45
CA THR A 98 -14.66 -3.41 12.75
C THR A 98 -15.94 -3.20 13.57
N ASN A 99 -16.54 -2.02 13.46
CA ASN A 99 -17.93 -1.80 13.84
C ASN A 99 -18.83 -2.02 12.60
N HIS A 100 -18.86 -3.25 12.07
CA HIS A 100 -19.58 -3.59 10.85
C HIS A 100 -21.05 -3.13 10.87
N SER A 101 -21.72 -3.23 12.02
CA SER A 101 -23.11 -2.78 12.18
C SER A 101 -23.35 -1.27 11.97
N SER A 102 -22.29 -0.45 11.97
CA SER A 102 -22.39 1.00 11.77
C SER A 102 -22.68 1.40 10.32
N CYS A 103 -22.37 0.54 9.36
CA CYS A 103 -22.78 0.67 7.97
C CYS A 103 -23.66 -0.53 7.60
N GLN A 104 -24.95 -0.31 7.34
CA GLN A 104 -25.88 -1.41 7.04
C GLN A 104 -25.69 -1.94 5.62
N LEU A 105 -25.18 -1.10 4.73
CA LEU A 105 -24.95 -1.43 3.33
C LEU A 105 -23.53 -1.03 2.92
N SER A 106 -22.58 -1.93 3.14
CA SER A 106 -21.21 -1.85 2.65
C SER A 106 -21.11 -2.61 1.32
N HIS A 107 -20.52 -1.97 0.30
CA HIS A 107 -20.31 -2.56 -1.02
C HIS A 107 -18.83 -2.45 -1.40
N ASP A 108 -18.28 -3.53 -1.95
CA ASP A 108 -16.93 -3.50 -2.51
C ASP A 108 -16.91 -2.88 -3.91
N PHE A 109 -15.96 -1.98 -4.13
CA PHE A 109 -15.71 -1.36 -5.42
C PHE A 109 -14.35 -1.80 -5.95
N GLY A 110 -14.30 -2.16 -7.22
CA GLY A 110 -13.08 -2.63 -7.87
C GLY A 110 -12.69 -4.06 -7.48
N GLY A 111 -11.40 -4.33 -7.60
CA GLY A 111 -10.77 -5.61 -7.41
C GLY A 111 -10.69 -6.46 -8.67
N ILE A 112 -9.64 -7.29 -8.70
CA ILE A 112 -9.43 -8.33 -9.71
C ILE A 112 -9.56 -9.71 -9.06
N MET A 113 -10.17 -10.65 -9.79
CA MET A 113 -10.24 -12.04 -9.33
C MET A 113 -8.84 -12.66 -9.35
N MET A 114 -8.32 -12.98 -8.18
CA MET A 114 -7.10 -13.75 -8.00
C MET A 114 -7.42 -15.22 -7.73
N ASN A 115 -6.41 -16.06 -7.93
CA ASN A 115 -6.44 -17.49 -7.64
C ASN A 115 -5.38 -17.82 -6.58
N ASN A 116 -5.64 -18.84 -5.76
CA ASN A 116 -4.73 -19.34 -4.72
C ASN A 116 -4.28 -18.28 -3.67
N PRO A 117 -5.12 -17.92 -2.68
CA PRO A 117 -6.53 -18.29 -2.55
C PRO A 117 -7.40 -17.58 -3.59
N SER A 118 -8.58 -18.13 -3.87
CA SER A 118 -9.53 -17.48 -4.77
C SER A 118 -10.27 -16.37 -4.03
N GLY A 119 -10.27 -15.17 -4.60
CA GLY A 119 -10.91 -13.99 -4.01
C GLY A 119 -10.69 -12.76 -4.88
N LEU A 120 -11.32 -11.65 -4.51
CA LEU A 120 -11.05 -10.34 -5.10
C LEU A 120 -9.86 -9.71 -4.37
N ALA A 121 -8.93 -9.12 -5.14
CA ALA A 121 -7.82 -8.34 -4.63
C ALA A 121 -7.87 -6.90 -5.17
N GLY A 122 -7.61 -5.91 -4.32
CA GLY A 122 -7.62 -4.49 -4.69
C GLY A 122 -8.99 -3.79 -4.59
N GLN A 123 -10.04 -4.54 -4.23
CA GLN A 123 -11.34 -3.95 -3.92
C GLN A 123 -11.28 -3.14 -2.62
N LYS A 124 -12.06 -2.07 -2.54
CA LYS A 124 -12.22 -1.31 -1.30
C LYS A 124 -13.70 -1.22 -0.91
N ALA A 125 -13.98 -1.43 0.37
CA ALA A 125 -15.31 -1.33 0.94
C ALA A 125 -15.79 0.13 1.01
N VAL A 126 -16.96 0.42 0.45
CA VAL A 126 -17.60 1.73 0.45
C VAL A 126 -18.94 1.63 1.16
N CYS A 127 -19.15 2.46 2.18
CA CYS A 127 -20.45 2.53 2.84
C CYS A 127 -21.43 3.31 1.97
N ILE A 128 -22.51 2.64 1.54
CA ILE A 128 -23.56 3.23 0.70
C ILE A 128 -24.88 3.44 1.46
N ASP A 129 -24.84 3.44 2.79
CA ASP A 129 -25.94 3.93 3.62
C ASP A 129 -26.30 5.37 3.20
N LYS A 130 -27.60 5.64 3.05
CA LYS A 130 -28.12 6.93 2.52
C LYS A 130 -27.51 8.18 3.19
N LYS A 131 -27.17 8.10 4.48
CA LYS A 131 -26.62 9.22 5.25
C LYS A 131 -25.14 9.51 4.95
N ILE A 132 -24.41 8.61 4.30
CA ILE A 132 -22.96 8.74 4.11
C ILE A 132 -22.50 8.42 2.69
N ALA A 133 -23.31 7.72 1.91
CA ALA A 133 -22.99 7.30 0.55
C ALA A 133 -22.44 8.46 -0.30
N PRO A 134 -21.41 8.23 -1.13
CA PRO A 134 -21.03 9.19 -2.16
C PRO A 134 -22.26 9.48 -3.04
N GLN A 135 -22.53 10.74 -3.36
CA GLN A 135 -23.69 11.13 -4.17
C GLN A 135 -23.32 11.14 -5.66
N PRO A 136 -23.88 10.26 -6.50
CA PRO A 136 -23.62 10.25 -7.95
C PRO A 136 -23.79 11.64 -8.58
N GLY A 137 -22.83 12.02 -9.43
CA GLY A 137 -22.76 13.31 -10.11
C GLY A 137 -22.28 14.48 -9.23
N LYS A 138 -22.00 14.24 -7.94
CA LYS A 138 -21.52 15.26 -7.00
C LYS A 138 -20.33 14.82 -6.15
N CYS A 139 -20.02 13.52 -6.13
CA CYS A 139 -18.95 12.97 -5.31
C CYS A 139 -17.56 13.19 -5.90
N LEU A 140 -16.61 13.48 -5.00
CA LEU A 140 -15.18 13.59 -5.29
C LEU A 140 -14.43 12.40 -4.67
N VAL A 141 -13.60 11.72 -5.46
CA VAL A 141 -12.78 10.59 -5.00
C VAL A 141 -11.32 10.88 -5.26
N TYR A 142 -10.49 10.72 -4.23
CA TYR A 142 -9.04 10.68 -4.38
C TYR A 142 -8.56 9.25 -4.18
N SER A 143 -7.73 8.75 -5.09
CA SER A 143 -7.26 7.38 -5.10
C SER A 143 -5.75 7.34 -5.27
N PHE A 144 -5.05 6.88 -4.24
CA PHE A 144 -3.59 6.80 -4.22
C PHE A 144 -3.11 5.35 -4.39
N GLY A 145 -2.02 5.20 -5.15
CA GLY A 145 -1.37 3.94 -5.53
C GLY A 145 -2.28 3.04 -6.36
N ILE A 146 -2.26 3.27 -7.66
CA ILE A 146 -3.11 2.59 -8.63
C ILE A 146 -2.43 1.31 -9.09
N ASN A 147 -1.10 1.33 -9.26
CA ASN A 147 -0.29 0.19 -9.67
C ASN A 147 -0.81 -0.54 -10.92
N ASN A 148 -1.35 0.21 -11.89
CA ASN A 148 -2.04 -0.29 -13.09
C ASN A 148 -3.32 -1.13 -12.83
N GLU A 149 -3.83 -1.16 -11.61
CA GLU A 149 -5.11 -1.74 -11.25
C GLU A 149 -6.14 -0.60 -11.13
N TRP A 150 -6.88 -0.36 -12.21
CA TRP A 150 -7.80 0.78 -12.34
C TRP A 150 -9.24 0.47 -11.91
N SER A 151 -9.52 -0.77 -11.51
CA SER A 151 -10.91 -1.22 -11.38
C SER A 151 -11.67 -0.45 -10.30
N PHE A 152 -11.05 -0.11 -9.17
CA PHE A 152 -11.68 0.73 -8.15
C PHE A 152 -12.06 2.11 -8.73
N ASP A 153 -11.11 2.77 -9.39
CA ASP A 153 -11.28 4.11 -9.95
C ASP A 153 -12.37 4.14 -11.01
N GLU A 154 -12.36 3.17 -11.92
CA GLU A 154 -13.35 3.02 -12.98
C GLU A 154 -14.74 2.71 -12.41
N ASN A 155 -14.85 1.89 -11.36
CA ASN A 155 -16.13 1.60 -10.72
C ASN A 155 -16.68 2.84 -10.00
N MET A 156 -15.85 3.62 -9.31
CA MET A 156 -16.28 4.87 -8.68
C MET A 156 -16.67 5.94 -9.71
N ALA A 157 -15.95 6.02 -10.83
CA ALA A 157 -16.31 6.87 -11.96
C ALA A 157 -17.64 6.44 -12.58
N ARG A 158 -17.86 5.14 -12.77
CA ARG A 158 -19.13 4.58 -13.29
C ARG A 158 -20.30 4.78 -12.33
N TYR A 159 -20.04 4.72 -11.03
CA TYR A 159 -21.01 5.09 -10.00
C TYR A 159 -21.42 6.57 -10.09
N GLY A 160 -20.59 7.40 -10.71
CA GLY A 160 -20.88 8.79 -11.05
C GLY A 160 -20.01 9.80 -10.31
N CYS A 161 -18.89 9.38 -9.70
CA CYS A 161 -17.96 10.30 -9.06
C CYS A 161 -16.96 10.90 -10.05
N GLU A 162 -16.44 12.07 -9.69
CA GLU A 162 -15.22 12.64 -10.27
C GLU A 162 -14.03 12.06 -9.50
N VAL A 163 -13.15 11.34 -10.19
CA VAL A 163 -12.05 10.60 -9.58
C VAL A 163 -10.73 11.24 -9.97
N PHE A 164 -9.90 11.53 -8.97
CA PHE A 164 -8.50 11.91 -9.14
C PHE A 164 -7.63 10.75 -8.65
N ALA A 165 -6.88 10.17 -9.56
CA ALA A 165 -6.04 9.01 -9.33
C ALA A 165 -4.56 9.43 -9.30
N PHE A 166 -3.78 8.87 -8.38
CA PHE A 166 -2.43 9.33 -8.07
C PHE A 166 -1.47 8.15 -7.93
N ASP A 167 -0.44 8.11 -8.77
CA ASP A 167 0.63 7.13 -8.63
C ASP A 167 1.93 7.60 -9.31
N PRO A 168 3.01 7.88 -8.56
CA PRO A 168 4.26 8.31 -9.16
C PRO A 168 5.07 7.16 -9.76
N SER A 169 4.73 5.89 -9.44
CA SER A 169 5.50 4.71 -9.79
C SER A 169 5.18 4.15 -11.18
N MET A 170 4.02 4.49 -11.75
CA MET A 170 3.53 3.92 -13.01
C MET A 170 4.31 4.37 -14.25
N GLY A 171 5.17 5.38 -14.13
CA GLY A 171 5.93 5.91 -15.27
C GLY A 171 5.05 6.56 -16.35
N LEU A 172 3.84 6.97 -15.97
CA LEU A 172 2.90 7.69 -16.83
C LEU A 172 2.93 9.18 -16.50
N ASP A 173 2.68 10.02 -17.50
CA ASP A 173 2.42 11.45 -17.29
C ASP A 173 0.96 11.67 -16.89
N LYS A 174 0.65 12.87 -16.37
CA LYS A 174 -0.74 13.31 -16.14
C LYS A 174 -1.59 13.14 -17.40
N HIS A 175 -2.74 12.48 -17.28
CA HIS A 175 -3.69 12.28 -18.37
C HIS A 175 -5.10 11.98 -17.83
N ASP A 176 -6.11 12.07 -18.68
CA ASP A 176 -7.43 11.54 -18.38
C ASP A 176 -7.45 10.04 -18.72
N HIS A 177 -7.79 9.20 -17.74
CA HIS A 177 -7.91 7.75 -17.93
C HIS A 177 -9.33 7.41 -18.36
N THR A 178 -9.45 6.47 -19.31
CA THR A 178 -10.73 6.02 -19.85
C THR A 178 -10.87 4.51 -19.67
N PRO A 179 -12.07 4.00 -19.33
CA PRO A 179 -13.37 4.70 -19.32
C PRO A 179 -13.66 5.51 -18.04
N GLY A 180 -14.50 6.53 -18.18
CA GLY A 180 -15.08 7.26 -17.04
C GLY A 180 -14.46 8.64 -16.82
N ASN A 181 -14.80 9.23 -15.68
CA ASN A 181 -14.33 10.55 -15.24
C ASN A 181 -13.16 10.39 -14.26
N VAL A 182 -12.04 9.85 -14.75
CA VAL A 182 -10.82 9.58 -13.98
C VAL A 182 -9.68 10.47 -14.49
N HIS A 183 -9.10 11.26 -13.60
CA HIS A 183 -7.99 12.17 -13.89
C HIS A 183 -6.73 11.68 -13.18
N PHE A 184 -5.76 11.18 -13.93
CA PHE A 184 -4.53 10.62 -13.38
C PHE A 184 -3.43 11.68 -13.22
N TYR A 185 -2.71 11.59 -12.10
CA TYR A 185 -1.54 12.41 -11.77
C TYR A 185 -0.40 11.50 -11.29
N ASN A 186 0.81 11.81 -11.73
CA ASN A 186 2.03 11.10 -11.32
C ASN A 186 2.64 11.66 -10.02
N TRP A 187 1.79 11.92 -9.03
CA TRP A 187 2.20 12.42 -7.72
C TRP A 187 2.09 11.31 -6.67
N GLY A 188 3.07 11.24 -5.78
CA GLY A 188 3.00 10.42 -4.57
C GLY A 188 2.41 11.20 -3.41
N LEU A 189 1.86 10.46 -2.45
CA LEU A 189 1.36 10.99 -1.19
C LEU A 189 2.43 10.85 -0.11
N GLY A 190 2.69 11.92 0.64
CA GLY A 190 3.63 11.93 1.76
C GLY A 190 3.25 12.94 2.83
N ASP A 191 4.19 13.26 3.71
CA ASP A 191 4.02 14.21 4.83
C ASP A 191 4.34 15.67 4.45
N ARG A 192 4.87 15.91 3.25
CA ARG A 192 5.20 17.24 2.72
C ARG A 192 5.37 17.22 1.20
N ASP A 193 5.43 18.41 0.63
CA ASP A 193 5.82 18.60 -0.76
C ASP A 193 7.33 18.49 -0.93
N GLU A 194 7.77 17.50 -1.71
CA GLU A 194 9.17 17.29 -2.00
C GLU A 194 9.40 16.55 -3.32
N HIS A 195 10.66 16.54 -3.76
CA HIS A 195 11.11 15.70 -4.85
C HIS A 195 11.97 14.57 -4.30
N ASP A 196 11.49 13.34 -4.42
CA ASP A 196 12.27 12.16 -4.07
C ASP A 196 13.31 11.92 -5.17
N ASN A 197 14.58 12.21 -4.86
CA ASN A 197 15.69 12.05 -5.81
C ASN A 197 16.05 10.59 -6.09
N ARG A 198 15.68 9.65 -5.21
CA ARG A 198 16.00 8.24 -5.36
C ARG A 198 15.11 7.60 -6.42
N PHE A 199 13.82 7.92 -6.41
CA PHE A 199 12.85 7.40 -7.36
C PHE A 199 12.48 8.41 -8.46
N ASN A 200 12.96 9.65 -8.36
CA ASN A 200 12.60 10.76 -9.23
C ASN A 200 11.08 11.04 -9.19
N TRP A 201 10.49 10.99 -8.00
CA TRP A 201 9.05 11.17 -7.79
C TRP A 201 8.73 12.57 -7.27
N THR A 202 7.57 13.09 -7.66
CA THR A 202 6.98 14.28 -7.04
C THR A 202 6.08 13.83 -5.90
N ILE A 203 6.46 14.10 -4.67
CA ILE A 203 5.68 13.77 -3.47
C ILE A 203 4.98 15.03 -2.98
N ARG A 204 3.73 14.90 -2.55
CA ARG A 204 2.93 16.01 -2.03
C ARG A 204 2.15 15.58 -0.80
N SER A 205 1.89 16.53 0.10
CA SER A 205 0.95 16.30 1.19
C SER A 205 -0.49 16.28 0.68
N LEU A 206 -1.40 15.63 1.42
CA LEU A 206 -2.82 15.59 1.03
C LEU A 206 -3.43 17.01 1.00
N SER A 207 -3.02 17.89 1.91
CA SER A 207 -3.48 19.28 1.95
C SER A 207 -3.05 20.05 0.69
N SER A 208 -1.79 19.91 0.27
CA SER A 208 -1.26 20.55 -0.93
C SER A 208 -1.98 20.05 -2.19
N ILE A 209 -2.24 18.73 -2.30
CA ILE A 209 -2.99 18.15 -3.40
C ILE A 209 -4.42 18.71 -3.43
N HIS A 210 -5.11 18.73 -2.30
CA HIS A 210 -6.47 19.29 -2.19
C HIS A 210 -6.54 20.75 -2.61
N GLU A 211 -5.59 21.58 -2.15
CA GLU A 211 -5.51 23.00 -2.49
C GLU A 211 -5.18 23.23 -3.96
N THR A 212 -4.24 22.46 -4.51
CA THR A 212 -3.80 22.57 -5.91
C THR A 212 -4.92 22.19 -6.88
N LEU A 213 -5.75 21.21 -6.53
CA LEU A 213 -6.83 20.70 -7.40
C LEU A 213 -8.17 21.37 -7.13
N ALA A 214 -8.32 22.14 -6.03
CA ALA A 214 -9.54 22.88 -5.74
C ALA A 214 -10.05 23.77 -6.88
N PRO A 215 -9.22 24.41 -7.73
CA PRO A 215 -9.72 25.13 -8.91
C PRO A 215 -10.42 24.25 -9.96
N LEU A 216 -10.16 22.94 -9.97
CA LEU A 216 -10.73 21.99 -10.93
C LEU A 216 -12.07 21.43 -10.43
N HIS A 217 -12.10 20.89 -9.21
CA HIS A 217 -13.30 20.23 -8.67
C HIS A 217 -14.07 21.09 -7.65
N GLY A 218 -13.57 22.29 -7.31
CA GLY A 218 -14.08 23.17 -6.25
C GLY A 218 -13.54 22.80 -4.86
N TYR A 219 -13.70 23.67 -3.86
CA TYR A 219 -13.34 23.38 -2.46
C TYR A 219 -14.32 22.39 -1.79
N LYS A 220 -14.50 21.22 -2.41
CA LYS A 220 -15.42 20.16 -1.97
C LYS A 220 -14.79 19.27 -0.89
N ILE A 221 -15.66 18.60 -0.14
CA ILE A 221 -15.33 17.42 0.67
C ILE A 221 -14.87 16.30 -0.28
N ILE A 222 -13.85 15.54 0.13
CA ILE A 222 -13.47 14.28 -0.50
C ILE A 222 -14.47 13.23 0.00
N ASP A 223 -15.36 12.76 -0.86
CA ASP A 223 -16.39 11.79 -0.48
C ASP A 223 -15.78 10.40 -0.22
N TYR A 224 -14.70 10.06 -0.92
CA TYR A 224 -13.92 8.86 -0.64
C TYR A 224 -12.42 9.08 -0.88
N LEU A 225 -11.59 8.74 0.10
CA LEU A 225 -10.13 8.73 -0.01
C LEU A 225 -9.63 7.29 0.04
N LYS A 226 -9.12 6.75 -1.07
CA LYS A 226 -8.37 5.48 -1.11
C LYS A 226 -6.89 5.77 -0.90
N ILE A 227 -6.26 5.06 0.05
CA ILE A 227 -4.80 5.09 0.27
C ILE A 227 -4.27 3.66 0.23
N ASP A 228 -3.34 3.42 -0.67
CA ASP A 228 -2.68 2.13 -0.83
C ASP A 228 -1.31 2.42 -1.46
N ILE A 229 -0.31 2.73 -0.65
CA ILE A 229 0.93 3.41 -1.08
C ILE A 229 2.19 2.74 -0.52
N GLU A 230 2.11 1.45 -0.26
CA GLU A 230 3.23 0.57 0.06
C GLU A 230 4.10 1.13 1.20
N TYR A 231 3.63 0.96 2.44
CA TYR A 231 4.24 1.42 3.70
C TYR A 231 4.26 2.94 3.93
N SER A 232 4.06 3.74 2.89
CA SER A 232 4.04 5.19 3.00
C SER A 232 2.78 5.71 3.72
N GLU A 233 1.83 4.84 4.05
CA GLU A 233 0.65 5.18 4.86
C GLU A 233 1.06 5.74 6.23
N TRP A 234 2.10 5.13 6.84
CA TRP A 234 2.60 5.52 8.15
C TRP A 234 3.37 6.85 8.14
N ILE A 235 3.77 7.33 6.95
CA ILE A 235 4.38 8.65 6.74
C ILE A 235 3.28 9.68 6.50
N ALA A 236 2.30 9.38 5.64
CA ALA A 236 1.26 10.33 5.25
C ALA A 236 0.21 10.57 6.35
N LEU A 237 -0.23 9.53 7.06
CA LEU A 237 -1.35 9.61 8.01
C LEU A 237 -1.13 10.62 9.16
N PRO A 238 0.06 10.72 9.79
CA PRO A 238 0.34 11.75 10.78
C PRO A 238 0.13 13.19 10.26
N ASP A 239 0.53 13.48 9.03
CA ASP A 239 0.31 14.79 8.41
C ASP A 239 -1.18 15.01 8.07
N ILE A 240 -1.89 14.00 7.56
CA ILE A 240 -3.34 14.08 7.31
C ILE A 240 -4.10 14.46 8.59
N ILE A 241 -3.67 13.93 9.74
CA ILE A 241 -4.20 14.29 11.06
C ILE A 241 -3.81 15.73 11.42
N ALA A 242 -2.51 16.06 11.38
CA ALA A 242 -1.98 17.34 11.85
C ALA A 242 -2.49 18.54 11.01
N SER A 243 -2.65 18.34 9.71
CA SER A 243 -3.18 19.34 8.77
C SER A 243 -4.70 19.56 8.89
N GLY A 244 -5.40 18.68 9.63
CA GLY A 244 -6.85 18.74 9.79
C GLY A 244 -7.63 18.21 8.58
N MET A 245 -6.97 17.56 7.61
CA MET A 245 -7.60 17.05 6.39
C MET A 245 -8.67 15.99 6.65
N LEU A 246 -8.62 15.26 7.78
CA LEU A 246 -9.69 14.35 8.21
C LEU A 246 -11.08 15.01 8.24
N SER A 247 -11.16 16.30 8.58
CA SER A 247 -12.43 17.05 8.57
C SER A 247 -13.00 17.30 7.17
N LYS A 248 -12.22 17.02 6.12
CA LYS A 248 -12.61 17.15 4.72
C LYS A 248 -12.78 15.80 4.01
N ILE A 249 -12.73 14.69 4.75
CA ILE A 249 -12.82 13.32 4.21
C ILE A 249 -14.07 12.66 4.78
N ARG A 250 -15.05 12.36 3.92
CA ARG A 250 -16.29 11.70 4.32
C ARG A 250 -16.10 10.21 4.57
N GLN A 251 -15.39 9.53 3.69
CA GLN A 251 -15.02 8.12 3.83
C GLN A 251 -13.55 7.93 3.44
N MET A 252 -12.89 6.97 4.07
CA MET A 252 -11.50 6.63 3.81
C MET A 252 -11.36 5.12 3.80
N GLY A 253 -10.77 4.56 2.75
CA GLY A 253 -10.28 3.19 2.71
C GLY A 253 -8.77 3.19 2.63
N MET A 254 -8.10 2.43 3.47
CA MET A 254 -6.64 2.36 3.49
C MET A 254 -6.19 0.91 3.59
N GLU A 255 -5.28 0.48 2.70
CA GLU A 255 -4.50 -0.73 2.92
C GLU A 255 -3.30 -0.37 3.78
N ILE A 256 -3.23 -0.92 5.00
CA ILE A 256 -2.05 -0.76 5.85
C ILE A 256 -1.03 -1.85 5.56
N HIS A 257 0.23 -1.46 5.38
CA HIS A 257 1.35 -2.36 5.17
C HIS A 257 2.18 -2.50 6.44
N LEU A 258 2.30 -3.71 6.98
CA LEU A 258 3.05 -4.02 8.20
C LEU A 258 4.37 -4.71 7.86
N ASP A 259 5.47 -4.30 8.52
CA ASP A 259 6.76 -4.96 8.35
C ASP A 259 6.91 -6.14 9.31
N SER A 260 7.07 -7.34 8.75
CA SER A 260 7.36 -8.57 9.48
C SER A 260 8.56 -8.49 10.45
N GLN A 261 9.51 -7.59 10.21
CA GLN A 261 10.72 -7.43 11.03
C GLN A 261 10.57 -6.42 12.16
N ASP A 262 9.53 -5.59 12.13
CA ASP A 262 9.31 -4.57 13.14
C ASP A 262 8.85 -5.17 14.47
N SER A 263 9.18 -4.45 15.55
CA SER A 263 8.86 -4.88 16.91
C SER A 263 7.35 -4.83 17.18
N LEU A 264 6.89 -5.60 18.17
CA LEU A 264 5.50 -5.52 18.64
C LEU A 264 5.13 -4.09 19.07
N GLU A 265 6.07 -3.33 19.65
CA GLU A 265 5.84 -1.95 20.06
C GLU A 265 5.66 -1.02 18.86
N GLN A 266 6.45 -1.18 17.79
CA GLN A 266 6.28 -0.37 16.58
C GLN A 266 4.89 -0.58 15.96
N HIS A 267 4.46 -1.83 15.87
CA HIS A 267 3.10 -2.16 15.41
C HIS A 267 2.02 -1.62 16.35
N ARG A 268 2.28 -1.60 17.67
CA ARG A 268 1.39 -1.00 18.67
C ARG A 268 1.27 0.52 18.46
N GLU A 269 2.35 1.22 18.14
CA GLU A 269 2.33 2.66 17.83
C GLU A 269 1.50 2.95 16.57
N TRP A 270 1.61 2.13 15.53
CA TRP A 270 0.73 2.21 14.36
C TRP A 270 -0.74 1.96 14.71
N ALA A 271 -1.02 0.97 15.55
CA ALA A 271 -2.38 0.74 16.04
C ALA A 271 -2.93 1.94 16.84
N LYS A 272 -2.11 2.57 17.70
CA LYS A 272 -2.47 3.81 18.42
C LYS A 272 -2.72 4.98 17.45
N LEU A 273 -1.97 5.07 16.35
CA LEU A 273 -2.21 6.06 15.31
C LEU A 273 -3.56 5.86 14.63
N LEU A 274 -3.89 4.64 14.21
CA LEU A 274 -5.24 4.33 13.69
C LEU A 274 -6.32 4.61 14.75
N ARG A 275 -6.03 4.32 16.02
CA ARG A 275 -6.97 4.59 17.10
C ARG A 275 -7.23 6.08 17.26
N SER A 276 -6.23 6.92 16.98
CA SER A 276 -6.36 8.38 17.07
C SER A 276 -7.38 8.93 16.07
N ILE A 277 -7.40 8.45 14.82
CA ILE A 277 -8.39 8.91 13.83
C ILE A 277 -9.81 8.46 14.19
N GLU A 278 -9.94 7.29 14.83
CA GLU A 278 -11.22 6.79 15.31
C GLU A 278 -11.77 7.67 16.43
N LYS A 279 -10.91 8.10 17.35
CA LYS A 279 -11.26 9.06 18.39
C LYS A 279 -11.58 10.45 17.85
N MET A 280 -11.11 10.77 16.65
CA MET A 280 -11.48 11.99 15.92
C MET A 280 -12.80 11.87 15.15
N GLY A 281 -13.50 10.73 15.23
CA GLY A 281 -14.83 10.55 14.67
C GLY A 281 -14.87 9.75 13.37
N MET A 282 -13.74 9.15 12.95
CA MET A 282 -13.72 8.16 11.88
C MET A 282 -14.23 6.80 12.40
N ILE A 283 -15.43 6.41 12.03
CA ILE A 283 -16.04 5.15 12.45
C ILE A 283 -15.61 4.06 11.48
N ARG A 284 -14.85 3.08 12.00
CA ARG A 284 -14.43 1.92 11.23
C ARG A 284 -15.63 1.01 10.99
N PHE A 285 -16.05 0.86 9.74
CA PHE A 285 -17.19 0.03 9.37
C PHE A 285 -16.79 -1.24 8.63
N ASP A 286 -15.56 -1.32 8.14
CA ASP A 286 -15.05 -2.51 7.48
C ASP A 286 -13.56 -2.72 7.79
N SER A 287 -13.16 -3.98 7.86
CA SER A 287 -11.76 -4.36 8.00
C SER A 287 -11.53 -5.83 7.62
N GLU A 288 -10.63 -6.04 6.67
CA GLU A 288 -10.28 -7.35 6.14
C GLU A 288 -8.76 -7.51 6.08
N TYR A 289 -8.28 -8.75 6.19
CA TYR A 289 -6.86 -9.03 5.94
C TYR A 289 -6.62 -9.27 4.45
N ASN A 290 -5.45 -8.88 3.95
CA ASN A 290 -5.02 -9.24 2.61
C ASN A 290 -4.49 -10.70 2.62
N PRO A 291 -5.15 -11.67 1.96
CA PRO A 291 -4.75 -13.07 2.00
C PRO A 291 -3.54 -13.38 1.11
N TRP A 292 -3.14 -12.48 0.21
CA TRP A 292 -1.98 -12.64 -0.66
C TRP A 292 -0.72 -12.01 -0.09
N PHE A 293 -0.85 -11.11 0.88
CA PHE A 293 0.28 -10.51 1.58
C PHE A 293 0.42 -11.06 3.00
N VAL A 294 0.97 -12.28 3.12
CA VAL A 294 1.11 -13.00 4.40
C VAL A 294 2.56 -13.25 4.76
N GLY A 295 2.86 -13.28 6.07
CA GLY A 295 4.21 -13.47 6.57
C GLY A 295 4.25 -13.85 8.04
N ASN A 296 5.47 -14.10 8.52
CA ASN A 296 5.74 -14.38 9.92
C ASN A 296 6.36 -13.15 10.57
N PHE A 297 5.65 -12.55 11.52
CA PHE A 297 6.18 -11.49 12.38
C PHE A 297 7.30 -12.04 13.25
N THR A 298 8.54 -11.69 12.92
CA THR A 298 9.73 -12.33 13.50
C THR A 298 9.94 -11.96 14.96
N GLN A 299 9.60 -10.73 15.34
CA GLN A 299 9.84 -10.21 16.70
C GLN A 299 8.87 -10.77 17.75
N PHE A 300 7.65 -11.19 17.35
CA PHE A 300 6.64 -11.74 18.27
C PHE A 300 6.06 -13.09 17.82
N HIS A 301 6.71 -13.74 16.85
CA HIS A 301 6.51 -15.13 16.42
C HIS A 301 5.05 -15.48 16.07
N LEU A 302 4.43 -14.64 15.24
CA LEU A 302 3.06 -14.82 14.79
C LEU A 302 2.99 -14.91 13.26
N MET A 303 2.34 -15.95 12.74
CA MET A 303 1.98 -16.01 11.33
C MET A 303 0.68 -15.23 11.12
N GLY A 304 0.63 -14.35 10.12
CA GLY A 304 -0.55 -13.56 9.81
C GLY A 304 -0.45 -12.82 8.48
N SER A 305 -1.44 -11.98 8.21
CA SER A 305 -1.33 -11.03 7.11
C SER A 305 -0.44 -9.85 7.52
N LEU A 306 0.31 -9.36 6.54
CA LEU A 306 1.09 -8.14 6.59
C LEU A 306 0.34 -6.96 5.94
N GLY A 307 -0.82 -7.21 5.32
CA GLY A 307 -1.68 -6.20 4.72
C GLY A 307 -3.09 -6.24 5.32
N TYR A 308 -3.68 -5.09 5.64
CA TYR A 308 -5.09 -5.03 6.07
C TYR A 308 -5.80 -3.91 5.33
N GLU A 309 -6.92 -4.25 4.71
CA GLU A 309 -7.85 -3.31 4.11
C GLU A 309 -8.77 -2.80 5.21
N ILE A 310 -8.80 -1.49 5.44
CA ILE A 310 -9.61 -0.92 6.51
C ILE A 310 -10.38 0.28 5.98
N ALA A 311 -11.69 0.32 6.25
CA ALA A 311 -12.56 1.40 5.82
C ALA A 311 -13.26 2.10 7.00
N TRP A 312 -13.26 3.43 6.92
CA TRP A 312 -13.91 4.32 7.88
C TRP A 312 -14.83 5.30 7.18
N TYR A 313 -15.86 5.75 7.90
CA TYR A 313 -16.60 6.96 7.55
C TYR A 313 -16.51 8.01 8.66
N ASN A 314 -16.58 9.29 8.29
CA ASN A 314 -16.56 10.39 9.25
C ASN A 314 -17.96 10.69 9.78
N SER A 315 -18.19 10.41 11.07
CA SER A 315 -19.47 10.66 11.75
C SER A 315 -19.90 12.13 11.80
N GLN A 316 -18.98 13.06 11.54
CA GLN A 316 -19.26 14.51 11.51
C GLN A 316 -19.70 15.00 10.12
N LEU A 317 -19.53 14.16 9.09
CA LEU A 317 -19.88 14.46 7.71
C LEU A 317 -21.03 13.56 7.26
N LEU A 318 -22.14 13.55 7.99
CA LEU A 318 -23.36 12.92 7.51
C LEU A 318 -24.10 13.87 6.57
N HIS A 319 -24.72 13.34 5.51
CA HIS A 319 -25.66 14.08 4.70
C HIS A 319 -26.87 14.48 5.55
N VAL A 320 -27.28 15.75 5.44
CA VAL A 320 -28.54 16.21 6.02
C VAL A 320 -29.66 15.51 5.26
N THR A 321 -30.40 14.63 5.95
CA THR A 321 -31.61 14.05 5.40
C THR A 321 -32.66 15.16 5.30
N THR A 322 -32.85 15.67 4.08
CA THR A 322 -33.96 16.56 3.73
C THR A 322 -35.21 15.74 3.41
#